data_AF-A0A177EEQ3-F1
#
_entry.id   AF-A0A177EEQ3-F1
#
_cell.length_a   1.000
_cell.length_b   1.000
_cell.length_c   1.000
_cell.angle_alpha   90.00
_cell.angle_beta   90.00
_cell.angle_gamma   90.00
#
_symmetry.space_group_name_H-M   'P 1'
#
loop_
_entity.id
_entity.type
_entity.pdbx_description
1 polymer ?
#
loop_
_entity_poly.entity_id
_entity_poly.type
_entity_poly.pdbx_seq_one_letter_code
_entity_poly.pdbx_strand_id
1 'polypeptide(L)'
;MIESIALRKFAVSYFLVHPTKPLCNLVNRITTTIKNRFFIGEVVFIKNKELTGQIVKITKKGYIVEIHDDETGSTPQREEILAQDLLRKDSATKNEVLLFILSITKDTPLGRIVANNIIQELGIFKGQKPSIKQVEKVTEQPKVDKNAWLNPPNQEKEKEKLKELSEIEETRVQKKRDQILSMYSEKWEHSSIPTHKLYKKVISLYNGLNIFCEFLKIKEMSLEEFISAVFSEKDTPRLVDIFSKLLKAISHERRKSGKEGLKDMLHIASNMIYESECMKEVLEMITAAGEKKETGFNRIQWFAGDATQKTWLVYIKSFVYDIMNIYDIKVKTNEFMPYTPTKAEKTEKVIESLAVDRLLMISFMFETIILGVRFRTYYDTLLEEYKEKERERLSLVQEVKRLKGEVLVNEGADEVKEQIDEAEKKLEELNAECKPEAVRSGISKYGDINFILVDGKLIYEYNEAFFIIQEDKWESFISLFDMDKKKDLQFVETVKRYLRIFQ
;
A
#
# COMPACT_ATOMS: atom_id res chain seq x y z
N MET A 1 30.73 5.60 -3.66
CA MET A 1 29.70 5.73 -2.61
C MET A 1 29.49 7.21 -2.38
N ILE A 2 28.27 7.72 -2.14
CA ILE A 2 28.07 9.18 -2.00
C ILE A 2 28.63 9.65 -0.65
N GLU A 3 29.81 10.27 -0.65
CA GLU A 3 30.51 10.71 0.56
C GLU A 3 29.86 11.97 1.16
N SER A 4 29.49 12.93 0.32
CA SER A 4 28.86 14.17 0.77
C SER A 4 27.51 13.94 1.46
N ILE A 5 27.42 14.39 2.72
CA ILE A 5 26.20 14.33 3.54
C ILE A 5 25.10 15.20 2.91
N ALA A 6 25.45 16.35 2.33
CA ALA A 6 24.48 17.24 1.69
C ALA A 6 23.82 16.59 0.48
N LEU A 7 24.60 15.89 -0.36
CA LEU A 7 24.08 15.14 -1.51
C LEU A 7 23.21 13.96 -1.07
N ARG A 8 23.61 13.26 0.00
CA ARG A 8 22.81 12.18 0.60
C ARG A 8 21.47 12.70 1.13
N LYS A 9 21.47 13.80 1.89
CA LYS A 9 20.24 14.45 2.39
C LYS A 9 19.34 14.91 1.24
N PHE A 10 19.90 15.49 0.18
CA PHE A 10 19.14 15.86 -1.00
C PHE A 10 18.51 14.66 -1.69
N ALA A 11 19.28 13.60 -1.95
CA ALA A 11 18.78 12.38 -2.58
C ALA A 11 17.64 11.73 -1.79
N VAL A 12 17.79 11.66 -0.45
CA VAL A 12 16.73 11.16 0.45
C VAL A 12 15.51 12.05 0.42
N SER A 13 15.65 13.36 0.58
CA SER A 13 14.51 14.29 0.54
C SER A 13 13.79 14.25 -0.80
N TYR A 14 14.53 14.22 -1.91
CA TYR A 14 13.94 14.13 -3.25
C TYR A 14 13.20 12.80 -3.46
N PHE A 15 13.75 11.71 -2.93
CA PHE A 15 13.12 10.40 -2.94
C PHE A 15 11.83 10.36 -2.11
N LEU A 16 11.84 10.91 -0.90
CA LEU A 16 10.67 10.98 0.00
C LEU A 16 9.55 11.86 -0.56
N VAL A 17 9.90 12.91 -1.32
CA VAL A 17 8.93 13.79 -1.99
C VAL A 17 8.38 13.17 -3.28
N HIS A 18 9.11 12.21 -3.87
CA HIS A 18 8.70 11.56 -5.12
C HIS A 18 8.80 10.02 -5.08
N PRO A 19 8.20 9.35 -4.08
CA PRO A 19 8.41 7.92 -3.83
C PRO A 19 7.85 7.01 -4.95
N THR A 20 6.99 7.55 -5.82
CA THR A 20 6.30 6.83 -6.89
C THR A 20 6.90 7.04 -8.28
N LYS A 21 7.96 7.87 -8.42
CA LYS A 21 8.63 8.03 -9.73
C LYS A 21 9.48 6.79 -10.04
N PRO A 22 9.51 6.32 -11.30
CA PRO A 22 10.37 5.21 -11.71
C PRO A 22 11.80 5.43 -11.24
N LEU A 23 12.43 4.40 -10.65
CA LEU A 23 13.76 4.53 -10.05
C LEU A 23 14.78 5.10 -11.04
N CYS A 24 14.74 4.68 -12.30
CA CYS A 24 15.60 5.22 -13.35
C CYS A 24 15.37 6.73 -13.58
N ASN A 25 14.12 7.19 -13.57
CA ASN A 25 13.76 8.59 -13.74
C ASN A 25 14.16 9.42 -12.52
N LEU A 26 13.95 8.87 -11.33
CA LEU A 26 14.31 9.50 -10.06
C LEU A 26 15.83 9.65 -9.94
N VAL A 27 16.58 8.60 -10.22
CA VAL A 27 18.05 8.61 -10.26
C VAL A 27 18.54 9.60 -11.33
N ASN A 28 18.00 9.58 -12.55
CA ASN A 28 18.37 10.53 -13.60
C ASN A 28 18.16 11.98 -13.12
N ARG A 29 16.99 12.27 -12.54
CA ARG A 29 16.64 13.62 -12.11
C ARG A 29 17.51 14.10 -10.96
N ILE A 30 17.77 13.24 -9.96
CA ILE A 30 18.70 13.54 -8.87
C ILE A 30 20.10 13.80 -9.42
N THR A 31 20.64 12.92 -10.28
CA THR A 31 21.98 13.11 -10.85
C THR A 31 22.06 14.39 -11.68
N THR A 32 21.04 14.72 -12.48
CA THR A 32 20.99 15.98 -13.24
C THR A 32 20.91 17.19 -12.32
N THR A 33 20.11 17.16 -11.25
CA THR A 33 20.01 18.27 -10.30
C THR A 33 21.31 18.46 -9.53
N ILE A 34 21.95 17.36 -9.12
CA ILE A 34 23.29 17.39 -8.52
C ILE A 34 24.24 18.08 -9.51
N LYS A 35 24.37 17.61 -10.76
CA LYS A 35 25.29 18.20 -11.74
C LYS A 35 25.11 19.71 -11.96
N ASN A 36 23.87 20.22 -11.86
CA ASN A 36 23.56 21.59 -12.27
C ASN A 36 23.52 22.61 -11.12
N ARG A 37 23.54 22.17 -9.85
CA ARG A 37 23.34 23.06 -8.69
C ARG A 37 24.10 22.56 -7.47
N PHE A 38 24.40 23.46 -6.55
CA PHE A 38 24.97 23.13 -5.24
C PHE A 38 23.93 23.20 -4.12
N PHE A 39 24.19 22.52 -3.01
CA PHE A 39 23.24 22.39 -1.89
C PHE A 39 23.78 22.96 -0.58
N ILE A 40 22.88 23.35 0.32
CA ILE A 40 23.24 23.80 1.67
C ILE A 40 23.91 22.66 2.43
N GLY A 41 25.02 22.97 3.10
CA GLY A 41 25.89 22.03 3.82
C GLY A 41 26.90 21.33 2.92
N GLU A 42 26.91 21.59 1.61
CA GLU A 42 27.86 21.00 0.67
C GLU A 42 29.24 21.67 0.79
N VAL A 43 30.30 20.85 0.84
CA VAL A 43 31.69 21.32 0.82
C VAL A 43 32.14 21.52 -0.63
N VAL A 44 32.61 22.73 -0.93
CA VAL A 44 33.00 23.17 -2.28
C VAL A 44 34.39 23.79 -2.25
N PHE A 45 35.07 23.71 -3.39
CA PHE A 45 36.33 24.40 -3.63
C PHE A 45 36.06 25.69 -4.41
N ILE A 46 36.65 26.79 -3.97
CA ILE A 46 36.49 28.11 -4.56
C ILE A 46 37.67 28.33 -5.51
N LYS A 47 37.42 28.29 -6.82
CA LYS A 47 38.47 28.32 -7.86
C LYS A 47 39.39 29.52 -7.73
N ASN A 48 38.82 30.70 -7.52
CA ASN A 48 39.56 31.97 -7.55
C ASN A 48 40.39 32.22 -6.28
N LYS A 49 40.15 31.44 -5.22
CA LYS A 49 40.85 31.58 -3.94
C LYS A 49 41.69 30.35 -3.57
N GLU A 50 41.53 29.26 -4.31
CA GLU A 50 42.13 27.96 -4.01
C GLU A 50 41.82 27.42 -2.60
N LEU A 51 40.70 27.84 -2.01
CA LEU A 51 40.25 27.44 -0.67
C LEU A 51 39.00 26.57 -0.71
N THR A 52 38.80 25.75 0.31
CA THR A 52 37.57 25.02 0.54
C THR A 52 36.64 25.77 1.48
N GLY A 53 35.33 25.69 1.23
CA GLY A 53 34.31 26.23 2.12
C GLY A 53 33.03 25.41 2.08
N GLN A 54 32.08 25.73 2.95
CA GLN A 54 30.79 25.08 3.02
C GLN A 54 29.67 26.03 2.63
N ILE A 55 28.74 25.59 1.78
CA ILE A 55 27.59 26.41 1.41
C ILE A 55 26.63 26.50 2.59
N VAL A 56 26.42 27.71 3.11
CA VAL A 56 25.50 27.96 4.23
C VAL A 56 24.15 28.52 3.79
N LYS A 57 24.08 29.15 2.60
CA LYS A 57 22.83 29.70 2.06
C LYS A 57 22.85 29.77 0.53
N ILE A 58 21.69 29.60 -0.09
CA ILE A 58 21.50 29.79 -1.53
C ILE A 58 20.74 31.10 -1.75
N THR A 59 21.23 31.96 -2.64
CA THR A 59 20.60 33.25 -2.98
C THR A 59 20.15 33.25 -4.43
N LYS A 60 19.50 34.33 -4.87
CA LYS A 60 19.15 34.52 -6.30
C LYS A 60 20.38 34.79 -7.17
N LYS A 61 21.48 35.30 -6.59
CA LYS A 61 22.69 35.70 -7.32
C LYS A 61 23.75 34.60 -7.31
N GLY A 62 23.79 33.76 -6.27
CA GLY A 62 24.78 32.69 -6.14
C GLY A 62 24.62 31.91 -4.84
N TYR A 63 25.75 31.63 -4.18
CA TYR A 63 25.83 30.82 -2.97
C TYR A 63 26.62 31.56 -1.90
N ILE A 64 26.12 31.59 -0.66
CA ILE A 64 26.92 32.06 0.47
C ILE A 64 27.74 30.89 0.98
N VAL A 65 29.06 31.02 0.92
CA VAL A 65 30.04 30.02 1.33
C VAL A 65 30.74 30.51 2.59
N GLU A 66 30.76 29.67 3.62
CA GLU A 66 31.53 29.84 4.83
C GLU A 66 32.91 29.19 4.63
N ILE A 67 33.95 30.01 4.69
CA ILE A 67 35.35 29.64 4.46
C ILE A 67 36.02 29.53 5.82
N HIS A 68 36.57 28.36 6.10
CA HIS A 68 37.39 28.13 7.28
C HIS A 68 38.85 28.25 6.88
N ASP A 69 39.57 29.17 7.51
CA ASP A 69 41.01 29.29 7.38
C ASP A 69 41.65 28.54 8.56
N ASP A 70 42.13 27.33 8.27
CA ASP A 70 42.74 26.45 9.27
C ASP A 70 44.11 26.98 9.76
N GLU A 71 44.72 27.94 9.08
CA GLU A 71 46.04 28.49 9.44
C GLU A 71 45.97 29.63 10.46
N THR A 72 44.85 30.36 10.54
CA THR A 72 44.76 31.58 11.36
C THR A 72 43.85 31.48 12.58
N GLY A 73 43.07 30.40 12.73
CA GLY A 73 42.12 30.25 13.86
C GLY A 73 41.03 31.31 13.91
N SER A 74 40.80 32.01 12.79
CA SER A 74 39.89 33.14 12.66
C SER A 74 38.42 32.71 12.64
N THR A 75 37.51 33.64 12.96
CA THR A 75 36.07 33.44 12.77
C THR A 75 35.75 33.12 11.30
N PRO A 76 34.84 32.17 11.01
CA PRO A 76 34.53 31.76 9.64
C PRO A 76 34.05 32.95 8.80
N GLN A 77 34.69 33.21 7.67
CA GLN A 77 34.29 34.29 6.76
C GLN A 77 33.21 33.79 5.81
N ARG A 78 32.15 34.60 5.63
CA ARG A 78 31.02 34.27 4.74
C ARG A 78 31.02 35.18 3.53
N GLU A 79 31.03 34.57 2.35
CA GLU A 79 31.07 35.30 1.09
C GLU A 79 30.04 34.79 0.09
N GLU A 80 29.50 35.70 -0.73
CA GLU A 80 28.61 35.33 -1.84
C GLU A 80 29.44 35.03 -3.10
N ILE A 81 29.36 33.79 -3.59
CA ILE A 81 30.16 33.24 -4.69
C ILE A 81 29.23 32.70 -5.79
N LEU A 82 29.58 32.96 -7.05
CA LEU A 82 28.82 32.49 -8.20
C LEU A 82 29.06 31.00 -8.48
N ALA A 83 28.09 30.32 -9.07
CA ALA A 83 28.17 28.88 -9.38
C ALA A 83 29.41 28.51 -10.22
N GLN A 84 29.80 29.38 -11.14
CA GLN A 84 30.92 29.17 -12.07
C GLN A 84 32.29 29.15 -11.37
N ASP A 85 32.39 29.82 -10.22
CA ASP A 85 33.61 29.97 -9.41
C ASP A 85 33.74 28.86 -8.35
N LEU A 86 32.76 27.95 -8.30
CA LEU A 86 32.74 26.81 -7.39
C LEU A 86 33.05 25.51 -8.13
N LEU A 87 33.80 24.64 -7.46
CA LEU A 87 33.99 23.24 -7.83
C LEU A 87 33.44 22.37 -6.71
N ARG A 88 32.70 21.33 -7.10
CA ARG A 88 32.25 20.31 -6.17
C ARG A 88 33.41 19.39 -5.82
N LYS A 89 33.64 19.18 -4.51
CA LYS A 89 34.66 18.24 -4.02
C LYS A 89 34.22 16.79 -4.27
N ASP A 90 32.98 16.46 -3.91
CA ASP A 90 32.46 15.09 -3.99
C ASP A 90 31.37 14.99 -5.06
N SER A 91 31.64 14.29 -6.17
CA SER A 91 30.61 14.05 -7.18
C SER A 91 29.77 12.80 -6.86
N ALA A 92 28.57 12.71 -7.44
CA ALA A 92 27.74 11.51 -7.34
C ALA A 92 27.38 11.04 -8.76
N THR A 93 27.88 9.87 -9.14
CA THR A 93 27.52 9.23 -10.41
C THR A 93 26.10 8.66 -10.35
N LYS A 94 25.52 8.40 -11.53
CA LYS A 94 24.19 7.77 -11.65
C LYS A 94 24.11 6.44 -10.89
N ASN A 95 25.15 5.62 -10.98
CA ASN A 95 25.23 4.33 -10.30
C ASN A 95 25.35 4.48 -8.78
N GLU A 96 26.06 5.49 -8.29
CA GLU A 96 26.18 5.73 -6.85
C GLU A 96 24.88 6.24 -6.23
N VAL A 97 24.16 7.11 -6.93
CA VAL A 97 22.81 7.54 -6.53
C VAL A 97 21.85 6.35 -6.53
N LEU A 98 21.90 5.50 -7.55
CA LEU A 98 21.10 4.27 -7.62
C LEU A 98 21.39 3.34 -6.45
N LEU A 99 22.66 3.01 -6.20
CA LEU A 99 23.06 2.11 -5.12
C LEU A 99 22.73 2.68 -3.74
N PHE A 100 22.90 3.98 -3.55
CA PHE A 100 22.56 4.66 -2.30
C PHE A 100 21.06 4.63 -2.01
N ILE A 101 20.21 4.89 -3.02
CA ILE A 101 18.76 4.78 -2.86
C ILE A 101 18.37 3.32 -2.59
N LEU A 102 18.95 2.38 -3.33
CA LEU A 102 18.68 0.94 -3.12
C LEU A 102 19.10 0.46 -1.73
N SER A 103 20.25 0.89 -1.20
CA SER A 103 20.70 0.51 0.15
C SER A 103 19.77 1.07 1.22
N ILE A 104 19.39 2.36 1.13
CA ILE A 104 18.41 2.94 2.05
C ILE A 104 17.07 2.22 1.93
N THR A 105 16.67 1.80 0.73
CA THR A 105 15.40 1.07 0.55
C THR A 105 15.42 -0.36 1.11
N LYS A 106 16.58 -1.00 1.23
CA LYS A 106 16.70 -2.35 1.79
C LYS A 106 16.87 -2.34 3.31
N ASP A 107 17.62 -1.37 3.81
CA ASP A 107 18.06 -1.31 5.21
C ASP A 107 17.10 -0.52 6.11
N THR A 108 16.16 0.24 5.54
CA THR A 108 15.15 0.98 6.33
C THR A 108 13.73 0.42 6.12
N PRO A 109 12.88 0.38 7.17
CA PRO A 109 11.48 -0.06 7.07
C PRO A 109 10.67 0.72 6.02
N LEU A 110 10.92 2.04 5.91
CA LEU A 110 10.35 2.94 4.90
C LEU A 110 10.70 2.49 3.47
N GLY A 111 11.90 1.95 3.31
CA GLY A 111 12.45 1.43 2.08
C GLY A 111 11.74 0.21 1.50
N ARG A 112 11.31 -0.70 2.38
CA ARG A 112 10.64 -1.96 1.99
C ARG A 112 9.23 -1.73 1.46
N ILE A 113 8.57 -0.67 1.91
CA ILE A 113 7.24 -0.25 1.45
C ILE A 113 7.32 0.40 0.06
N VAL A 114 8.35 1.22 -0.20
CA VAL A 114 8.58 1.84 -1.52
C VAL A 114 9.16 0.85 -2.55
N ALA A 115 9.91 -0.17 -2.08
CA ALA A 115 10.44 -1.23 -2.94
C ALA A 115 9.35 -2.02 -3.69
N ASN A 116 8.15 -2.17 -3.13
CA ASN A 116 7.04 -2.86 -3.82
C ASN A 116 6.53 -2.09 -5.05
N ASN A 117 6.63 -0.75 -5.06
CA ASN A 117 6.31 0.08 -6.24
C ASN A 117 7.46 0.15 -7.25
N ILE A 118 8.71 0.03 -6.80
CA ILE A 118 9.90 0.13 -7.65
C ILE A 118 10.24 -1.22 -8.32
N ILE A 119 10.01 -2.34 -7.64
CA ILE A 119 10.33 -3.68 -8.15
C ILE A 119 9.31 -4.13 -9.20
N GLN A 120 8.06 -3.65 -9.16
CA GLN A 120 7.06 -3.94 -10.20
C GLN A 120 7.42 -3.32 -11.56
N GLU A 121 8.16 -2.20 -11.61
CA GLU A 121 8.66 -1.62 -12.88
C GLU A 121 10.00 -2.24 -13.35
N LEU A 122 10.70 -3.01 -12.51
CA LEU A 122 11.95 -3.68 -12.86
C LEU A 122 11.74 -5.06 -13.51
N GLY A 123 10.75 -5.16 -14.40
CA GLY A 123 10.50 -6.32 -15.28
C GLY A 123 11.65 -6.70 -16.23
N ILE A 124 12.88 -6.25 -15.97
CA ILE A 124 14.09 -6.54 -16.76
C ILE A 124 15.03 -7.52 -16.02
N PHE A 125 14.84 -7.80 -14.73
CA PHE A 125 15.73 -8.72 -13.99
C PHE A 125 15.10 -10.09 -13.66
N LYS A 126 14.52 -10.74 -14.68
CA LYS A 126 14.58 -12.21 -14.77
C LYS A 126 15.82 -12.57 -15.61
N GLY A 127 17.02 -12.57 -15.02
CA GLY A 127 18.17 -13.10 -15.75
C GLY A 127 19.59 -12.67 -15.39
N GLN A 128 19.88 -12.02 -14.27
CA GLN A 128 21.29 -11.84 -13.86
C GLN A 128 21.47 -12.13 -12.36
N LYS A 129 22.00 -13.32 -12.08
CA LYS A 129 22.63 -13.62 -10.80
C LYS A 129 23.79 -12.63 -10.60
N PRO A 130 23.88 -11.93 -9.45
CA PRO A 130 25.06 -11.15 -9.17
C PRO A 130 26.24 -12.09 -8.96
N SER A 131 27.20 -12.04 -9.89
CA SER A 131 28.55 -12.54 -9.69
C SER A 131 29.14 -11.78 -8.50
N ILE A 132 29.21 -12.44 -7.35
CA ILE A 132 30.04 -12.01 -6.22
C ILE A 132 31.49 -12.07 -6.72
N LYS A 133 32.04 -10.92 -7.15
CA LYS A 133 33.49 -10.78 -7.25
C LYS A 133 34.03 -10.78 -5.83
N GLN A 134 34.72 -11.86 -5.51
CA GLN A 134 35.54 -12.01 -4.32
C GLN A 134 36.49 -10.83 -4.21
N VAL A 135 36.58 -10.30 -3.00
CA VAL A 135 37.60 -9.36 -2.55
C VAL A 135 38.97 -9.98 -2.82
N GLU A 136 39.81 -9.28 -3.59
CA GLU A 136 41.24 -9.56 -3.68
C GLU A 136 41.86 -9.40 -2.29
N LYS A 137 42.08 -10.53 -1.60
CA LYS A 137 43.19 -10.64 -0.67
C LYS A 137 44.42 -10.97 -1.50
N VAL A 138 45.34 -10.03 -1.57
CA VAL A 138 46.73 -10.25 -1.97
C VAL A 138 47.30 -11.29 -1.02
N THR A 139 47.58 -12.48 -1.53
CA THR A 139 48.57 -13.39 -0.95
C THR A 139 49.11 -14.26 -2.10
N GLU A 140 50.42 -14.38 -2.11
CA GLU A 140 51.28 -14.86 -3.19
C GLU A 140 50.82 -16.17 -3.83
N GLN A 141 50.85 -16.24 -5.16
CA GLN A 141 50.71 -17.47 -5.91
C GLN A 141 51.93 -18.38 -5.72
N PRO A 142 51.73 -19.68 -5.46
CA PRO A 142 52.50 -20.72 -6.12
C PRO A 142 51.73 -21.18 -7.36
N LYS A 143 52.44 -21.22 -8.49
CA LYS A 143 51.99 -21.83 -9.74
C LYS A 143 51.53 -23.27 -9.51
N VAL A 144 50.29 -23.58 -9.86
CA VAL A 144 49.83 -24.96 -10.05
C VAL A 144 49.03 -25.05 -11.35
N ASP A 145 49.30 -26.13 -12.07
CA ASP A 145 49.07 -26.36 -13.49
C ASP A 145 47.64 -26.15 -13.99
N LYS A 146 47.58 -25.55 -15.19
CA LYS A 146 46.47 -25.69 -16.12
C LYS A 146 46.44 -27.16 -16.56
N ASN A 147 45.52 -27.96 -16.03
CA ASN A 147 44.82 -29.06 -16.72
C ASN A 147 43.93 -29.84 -15.75
N ALA A 148 42.67 -29.43 -15.61
CA ALA A 148 41.57 -30.31 -15.24
C ALA A 148 40.23 -29.58 -15.50
N TRP A 149 39.80 -29.54 -16.76
CA TRP A 149 38.37 -29.37 -17.06
C TRP A 149 37.66 -30.68 -16.70
N LEU A 150 37.29 -30.83 -15.43
CA LEU A 150 36.20 -31.73 -15.04
C LEU A 150 34.92 -30.92 -15.10
N ASN A 151 34.14 -31.10 -16.17
CA ASN A 151 32.71 -30.78 -16.13
C ASN A 151 32.10 -31.57 -14.96
N PRO A 152 31.44 -30.94 -13.96
CA PRO A 152 30.77 -31.70 -12.93
C PRO A 152 29.49 -32.32 -13.54
N PRO A 153 29.33 -33.65 -13.53
CA PRO A 153 28.15 -34.34 -14.08
C PRO A 153 26.88 -34.18 -13.21
N ASN A 154 26.86 -33.22 -12.28
CA ASN A 154 25.82 -33.08 -11.25
C ASN A 154 24.86 -31.90 -11.45
N GLN A 155 25.14 -30.94 -12.33
CA GLN A 155 24.25 -29.78 -12.52
C GLN A 155 22.98 -30.12 -13.32
N GLU A 156 23.02 -31.09 -14.23
CA GLU A 156 21.83 -31.56 -14.94
C GLU A 156 20.93 -32.40 -14.03
N LYS A 157 21.52 -33.30 -13.23
CA LYS A 157 20.78 -34.10 -12.23
C LYS A 157 20.14 -33.24 -11.13
N GLU A 158 20.80 -32.15 -10.70
CA GLU A 158 20.19 -31.19 -9.77
C GLU A 158 19.02 -30.42 -10.40
N LYS A 159 19.14 -30.01 -11.67
CA LYS A 159 18.04 -29.34 -12.40
C LYS A 159 16.86 -30.28 -12.64
N GLU A 160 17.13 -31.56 -12.90
CA GLU A 160 16.12 -32.60 -13.11
C GLU A 160 15.38 -32.91 -11.80
N LYS A 161 16.11 -33.09 -10.69
CA LYS A 161 15.51 -33.20 -9.34
C LYS A 161 14.68 -31.97 -8.93
N LEU A 162 15.14 -30.77 -9.29
CA LEU A 162 14.39 -29.53 -9.03
C LEU A 162 13.10 -29.46 -9.85
N LYS A 163 13.09 -29.98 -11.09
CA LYS A 163 11.88 -30.11 -11.90
C LYS A 163 10.92 -31.13 -11.32
N GLU A 164 11.40 -32.33 -10.98
CA GLU A 164 10.58 -33.37 -10.34
C GLU A 164 9.94 -32.87 -9.04
N LEU A 165 10.71 -32.16 -8.19
CA LEU A 165 10.17 -31.56 -6.97
C LEU A 165 9.13 -30.46 -7.25
N SER A 166 9.29 -29.70 -8.33
CA SER A 166 8.31 -28.70 -8.77
C SER A 166 7.01 -29.36 -9.25
N GLU A 167 7.11 -30.40 -10.06
CA GLU A 167 5.95 -31.15 -10.60
C GLU A 167 5.16 -31.87 -9.49
N ILE A 168 5.87 -32.44 -8.51
CA ILE A 168 5.26 -33.03 -7.31
C ILE A 168 4.51 -31.97 -6.50
N GLU A 169 5.10 -30.79 -6.31
CA GLU A 169 4.47 -29.69 -5.58
C GLU A 169 3.26 -29.12 -6.35
N GLU A 170 3.34 -28.97 -7.67
CA GLU A 170 2.21 -28.56 -8.52
C GLU A 170 1.05 -29.55 -8.43
N THR A 171 1.35 -30.86 -8.51
CA THR A 171 0.35 -31.91 -8.38
C THR A 171 -0.31 -31.90 -6.99
N ARG A 172 0.49 -31.66 -5.94
CA ARG A 172 -0.02 -31.54 -4.57
C ARG A 172 -0.94 -30.33 -4.41
N VAL A 173 -0.51 -29.16 -4.88
CA VAL A 173 -1.31 -27.93 -4.84
C VAL A 173 -2.61 -28.10 -5.63
N GLN A 174 -2.54 -28.74 -6.80
CA GLN A 174 -3.72 -29.03 -7.62
C GLN A 174 -4.69 -29.98 -6.88
N LYS A 175 -4.19 -31.06 -6.26
CA LYS A 175 -5.04 -31.96 -5.47
C LYS A 175 -5.73 -31.23 -4.31
N LYS A 176 -5.02 -30.34 -3.61
CA LYS A 176 -5.61 -29.54 -2.52
C LYS A 176 -6.63 -28.53 -3.04
N ARG A 177 -6.35 -27.86 -4.16
CA ARG A 177 -7.30 -27.01 -4.87
C ARG A 177 -8.57 -27.76 -5.20
N ASP A 178 -8.47 -28.96 -5.78
CA ASP A 178 -9.64 -29.79 -6.11
C ASP A 178 -10.43 -30.17 -4.85
N GLN A 179 -9.75 -30.46 -3.73
CA GLN A 179 -10.40 -30.71 -2.45
C GLN A 179 -11.15 -29.47 -1.92
N ILE A 180 -10.54 -28.29 -1.96
CA ILE A 180 -11.18 -27.03 -1.56
C ILE A 180 -12.42 -26.76 -2.42
N LEU A 181 -12.31 -26.92 -3.73
CA LEU A 181 -13.42 -26.75 -4.65
C LEU A 181 -14.53 -27.79 -4.41
N SER A 182 -14.16 -29.03 -4.06
CA SER A 182 -15.15 -30.08 -3.74
C SER A 182 -15.93 -29.82 -2.45
N MET A 183 -15.43 -28.97 -1.55
CA MET A 183 -16.17 -28.55 -0.36
C MET A 183 -17.37 -27.65 -0.67
N TYR A 184 -17.63 -27.35 -1.98
CA TYR A 184 -18.66 -26.47 -2.54
C TYR A 184 -19.58 -25.90 -1.48
N SER A 185 -19.21 -24.68 -1.16
CA SER A 185 -19.82 -23.87 -0.15
C SER A 185 -20.46 -22.72 -0.93
N GLU A 186 -21.73 -22.47 -0.63
CA GLU A 186 -22.70 -21.74 -1.44
C GLU A 186 -22.10 -20.60 -2.27
N LYS A 187 -22.42 -20.57 -3.58
CA LYS A 187 -21.99 -19.48 -4.46
C LYS A 187 -22.53 -18.18 -3.87
N TRP A 188 -21.62 -17.27 -3.56
CA TRP A 188 -21.98 -16.03 -2.93
C TRP A 188 -22.25 -14.97 -3.98
N GLU A 189 -23.53 -14.74 -4.22
CA GLU A 189 -24.03 -13.77 -5.17
C GLU A 189 -24.98 -12.80 -4.49
N HIS A 190 -25.10 -11.61 -5.07
CA HIS A 190 -26.10 -10.64 -4.66
C HIS A 190 -27.03 -10.36 -5.85
N SER A 191 -28.34 -10.51 -5.65
CA SER A 191 -29.33 -10.41 -6.73
C SER A 191 -29.30 -9.08 -7.48
N SER A 192 -28.93 -8.00 -6.80
CA SER A 192 -28.81 -6.66 -7.39
C SER A 192 -27.47 -6.35 -8.08
N ILE A 193 -26.52 -7.29 -8.10
CA ILE A 193 -25.17 -7.06 -8.64
C ILE A 193 -24.89 -8.07 -9.77
N PRO A 194 -25.01 -7.66 -11.04
CA PRO A 194 -25.05 -8.59 -12.17
C PRO A 194 -23.70 -9.20 -12.54
N THR A 195 -22.58 -8.65 -12.07
CA THR A 195 -21.22 -9.11 -12.47
C THR A 195 -20.30 -9.30 -11.28
N HIS A 196 -19.43 -10.31 -11.38
CA HIS A 196 -18.40 -10.61 -10.38
C HIS A 196 -17.44 -9.43 -10.16
N LYS A 197 -17.02 -8.75 -11.24
CA LYS A 197 -16.11 -7.60 -11.17
C LYS A 197 -16.72 -6.44 -10.38
N LEU A 198 -18.01 -6.15 -10.62
CA LEU A 198 -18.73 -5.15 -9.84
C LEU A 198 -18.86 -5.58 -8.37
N TYR A 199 -19.20 -6.84 -8.11
CA TYR A 199 -19.33 -7.32 -6.74
C TYR A 199 -18.01 -7.31 -5.98
N LYS A 200 -16.91 -7.71 -6.64
CA LYS A 200 -15.55 -7.61 -6.13
C LYS A 200 -15.19 -6.17 -5.76
N LYS A 201 -15.60 -5.19 -6.59
CA LYS A 201 -15.36 -3.78 -6.29
C LYS A 201 -16.16 -3.30 -5.08
N VAL A 202 -17.42 -3.72 -4.97
CA VAL A 202 -18.26 -3.46 -3.79
C VAL A 202 -17.61 -4.00 -2.53
N ILE A 203 -17.20 -5.28 -2.52
CA ILE A 203 -16.52 -5.91 -1.37
C ILE A 203 -15.22 -5.19 -1.02
N SER A 204 -14.42 -4.83 -2.03
CA SER A 204 -13.15 -4.13 -1.81
C SER A 204 -13.34 -2.75 -1.17
N LEU A 205 -14.30 -1.97 -1.65
CA LEU A 205 -14.59 -0.64 -1.08
C LEU A 205 -15.23 -0.74 0.29
N TYR A 206 -16.16 -1.68 0.47
CA TYR A 206 -16.78 -1.97 1.74
C TYR A 206 -15.72 -2.29 2.81
N ASN A 207 -14.85 -3.26 2.53
CA ASN A 207 -13.78 -3.65 3.45
C ASN A 207 -12.83 -2.50 3.74
N GLY A 208 -12.44 -1.73 2.72
CA GLY A 208 -11.63 -0.52 2.92
C GLY A 208 -12.31 0.48 3.85
N LEU A 209 -13.56 0.83 3.59
CA LEU A 209 -14.31 1.77 4.44
C LEU A 209 -14.49 1.25 5.87
N ASN A 210 -14.68 -0.06 6.05
CA ASN A 210 -14.86 -0.66 7.37
C ASN A 210 -13.55 -0.66 8.17
N ILE A 211 -12.42 -1.01 7.54
CA ILE A 211 -11.08 -0.92 8.16
C ILE A 211 -10.79 0.50 8.67
N PHE A 212 -11.22 1.52 7.93
CA PHE A 212 -10.92 2.92 8.23
C PHE A 212 -12.12 3.72 8.74
N CYS A 213 -13.17 3.03 9.23
CA CYS A 213 -14.40 3.69 9.65
C CYS A 213 -14.16 4.67 10.81
N GLU A 214 -13.30 4.29 11.77
CA GLU A 214 -12.91 5.13 12.91
C GLU A 214 -12.16 6.40 12.45
N PHE A 215 -11.14 6.24 11.59
CA PHE A 215 -10.40 7.37 11.02
C PHE A 215 -11.31 8.34 10.27
N LEU A 216 -12.20 7.80 9.43
CA LEU A 216 -13.15 8.59 8.67
C LEU A 216 -14.30 9.13 9.52
N LYS A 217 -14.48 8.60 10.75
CA LYS A 217 -15.65 8.85 11.61
C LYS A 217 -16.96 8.50 10.93
N ILE A 218 -16.94 7.39 10.17
CA ILE A 218 -18.11 6.74 9.58
C ILE A 218 -18.60 5.70 10.59
N LYS A 219 -19.90 5.64 10.83
CA LYS A 219 -20.47 4.56 11.65
C LYS A 219 -20.30 3.22 10.94
N GLU A 220 -19.95 2.18 11.70
CA GLU A 220 -19.96 0.80 11.21
C GLU A 220 -21.26 0.49 10.46
N MET A 221 -21.13 -0.31 9.41
CA MET A 221 -22.23 -0.76 8.58
C MET A 221 -21.94 -2.17 8.07
N SER A 222 -22.98 -2.95 7.84
CA SER A 222 -22.88 -4.25 7.17
C SER A 222 -22.67 -4.08 5.66
N LEU A 223 -22.22 -5.15 4.99
CA LEU A 223 -22.15 -5.18 3.53
C LEU A 223 -23.52 -4.91 2.89
N GLU A 224 -24.60 -5.46 3.44
CA GLU A 224 -25.97 -5.29 2.94
C GLU A 224 -26.44 -3.82 3.06
N GLU A 225 -26.12 -3.15 4.17
CA GLU A 225 -26.39 -1.71 4.32
C GLU A 225 -25.61 -0.89 3.29
N PHE A 226 -24.35 -1.24 3.04
CA PHE A 226 -23.52 -0.56 2.04
C PHE A 226 -24.08 -0.76 0.62
N ILE A 227 -24.42 -2.00 0.25
CA ILE A 227 -25.04 -2.31 -1.05
C ILE A 227 -26.37 -1.56 -1.20
N SER A 228 -27.23 -1.61 -0.20
CA SER A 228 -28.51 -0.88 -0.21
C SER A 228 -28.31 0.64 -0.38
N ALA A 229 -27.29 1.21 0.27
CA ALA A 229 -26.98 2.63 0.13
C ALA A 229 -26.48 3.00 -1.28
N VAL A 230 -25.64 2.16 -1.89
CA VAL A 230 -25.04 2.38 -3.21
C VAL A 230 -26.04 2.15 -4.34
N PHE A 231 -26.87 1.11 -4.24
CA PHE A 231 -27.82 0.69 -5.29
C PHE A 231 -29.23 1.27 -5.10
N SER A 232 -29.45 2.17 -4.13
CA SER A 232 -30.75 2.83 -3.93
C SER A 232 -31.09 3.79 -5.08
N GLU A 233 -32.36 3.87 -5.49
CA GLU A 233 -32.82 4.85 -6.49
C GLU A 233 -32.52 6.31 -6.11
N LYS A 234 -32.47 6.60 -4.80
CA LYS A 234 -32.24 7.94 -4.25
C LYS A 234 -31.07 7.94 -3.28
N ASP A 235 -30.49 9.11 -3.06
CA ASP A 235 -29.37 9.26 -2.14
C ASP A 235 -29.81 9.01 -0.70
N THR A 236 -29.27 7.97 -0.09
CA THR A 236 -29.60 7.56 1.27
C THR A 236 -28.81 8.40 2.28
N PRO A 237 -29.30 8.55 3.53
CA PRO A 237 -28.51 9.19 4.59
C PRO A 237 -27.12 8.54 4.76
N ARG A 238 -27.04 7.22 4.60
CA ARG A 238 -25.80 6.44 4.70
C ARG A 238 -24.82 6.80 3.59
N LEU A 239 -25.28 6.85 2.34
CA LEU A 239 -24.45 7.26 1.21
C LEU A 239 -23.92 8.70 1.38
N VAL A 240 -24.78 9.60 1.85
CA VAL A 240 -24.42 10.99 2.13
C VAL A 240 -23.37 11.10 3.23
N ASP A 241 -23.48 10.31 4.30
CA ASP A 241 -22.48 10.27 5.37
C ASP A 241 -21.10 9.84 4.82
N ILE A 242 -21.06 8.75 4.05
CA ILE A 242 -19.81 8.27 3.40
C ILE A 242 -19.18 9.38 2.56
N PHE A 243 -19.94 9.99 1.65
CA PHE A 243 -19.45 11.09 0.80
C PHE A 243 -18.94 12.27 1.64
N SER A 244 -19.69 12.66 2.67
CA SER A 244 -19.33 13.76 3.56
C SER A 244 -18.00 13.51 4.27
N LYS A 245 -17.81 12.32 4.85
CA LYS A 245 -16.60 11.97 5.60
C LYS A 245 -15.37 11.87 4.70
N LEU A 246 -15.52 11.28 3.52
CA LEU A 246 -14.44 11.21 2.53
C LEU A 246 -14.03 12.62 2.06
N LEU A 247 -14.99 13.47 1.69
CA LEU A 247 -14.70 14.86 1.30
C LEU A 247 -14.01 15.65 2.40
N LYS A 248 -14.44 15.46 3.66
CA LYS A 248 -13.81 16.10 4.80
C LYS A 248 -12.37 15.64 5.00
N ALA A 249 -12.10 14.34 4.85
CA ALA A 249 -10.75 13.80 4.89
C ALA A 249 -9.86 14.37 3.77
N ILE A 250 -10.37 14.47 2.53
CA ILE A 250 -9.65 15.13 1.43
C ILE A 250 -9.40 16.60 1.72
N SER A 251 -10.40 17.32 2.25
CA SER A 251 -10.24 18.74 2.64
C SER A 251 -9.14 18.92 3.69
N HIS A 252 -9.03 17.98 4.61
CA HIS A 252 -7.95 17.95 5.59
C HIS A 252 -6.58 17.70 4.95
N GLU A 253 -6.49 16.75 4.01
CA GLU A 253 -5.25 16.49 3.27
C GLU A 253 -4.84 17.70 2.42
N ARG A 254 -5.78 18.37 1.76
CA ARG A 254 -5.57 19.63 1.03
C ARG A 254 -4.97 20.71 1.93
N ARG A 255 -5.53 20.89 3.13
CA ARG A 255 -5.00 21.88 4.10
C ARG A 255 -3.57 21.57 4.53
N LYS A 256 -3.19 20.29 4.58
CA LYS A 256 -1.85 19.87 5.00
C LYS A 256 -0.82 19.88 3.87
N SER A 257 -1.20 19.42 2.69
CA SER A 257 -0.32 19.21 1.52
C SER A 257 -0.30 20.38 0.54
N GLY A 258 -1.25 21.32 0.67
CA GLY A 258 -1.40 22.45 -0.25
C GLY A 258 -2.05 22.04 -1.60
N LYS A 259 -2.18 23.03 -2.50
CA LYS A 259 -2.84 22.83 -3.81
C LYS A 259 -2.09 21.83 -4.70
N GLU A 260 -0.76 21.96 -4.79
CA GLU A 260 0.07 21.08 -5.62
C GLU A 260 0.16 19.65 -5.06
N GLY A 261 0.23 19.49 -3.73
CA GLY A 261 0.18 18.15 -3.12
C GLY A 261 -1.15 17.44 -3.39
N LEU A 262 -2.27 18.17 -3.30
CA LEU A 262 -3.57 17.63 -3.67
C LEU A 262 -3.64 17.26 -5.17
N LYS A 263 -3.05 18.07 -6.05
CA LYS A 263 -2.97 17.79 -7.49
C LYS A 263 -2.32 16.44 -7.78
N ASP A 264 -1.19 16.17 -7.14
CA ASP A 264 -0.46 14.91 -7.31
C ASP A 264 -1.29 13.72 -6.80
N MET A 265 -1.94 13.87 -5.64
CA MET A 265 -2.80 12.82 -5.09
C MET A 265 -4.00 12.51 -5.99
N LEU A 266 -4.69 13.54 -6.47
CA LEU A 266 -5.81 13.39 -7.40
C LEU A 266 -5.37 12.74 -8.71
N HIS A 267 -4.15 13.05 -9.19
CA HIS A 267 -3.66 12.49 -10.46
C HIS A 267 -3.35 11.01 -10.32
N ILE A 268 -2.68 10.62 -9.23
CA ILE A 268 -2.39 9.21 -8.94
C ILE A 268 -3.68 8.42 -8.74
N ALA A 269 -4.63 8.95 -7.94
CA ALA A 269 -5.93 8.32 -7.74
C ALA A 269 -6.70 8.16 -9.06
N SER A 270 -6.65 9.18 -9.93
CA SER A 270 -7.24 9.12 -11.27
C SER A 270 -6.63 8.00 -12.12
N ASN A 271 -5.30 7.89 -12.17
CA ASN A 271 -4.65 6.85 -12.97
C ASN A 271 -4.96 5.44 -12.42
N MET A 272 -4.97 5.28 -11.09
CA MET A 272 -5.35 4.01 -10.46
C MET A 272 -6.80 3.61 -10.76
N ILE A 273 -7.72 4.57 -10.78
CA ILE A 273 -9.14 4.28 -10.96
C ILE A 273 -9.55 4.20 -12.43
N TYR A 274 -9.05 5.05 -13.31
CA TYR A 274 -9.56 5.14 -14.69
C TYR A 274 -8.67 4.44 -15.72
N GLU A 275 -7.38 4.18 -15.43
CA GLU A 275 -6.47 3.49 -16.34
C GLU A 275 -6.29 2.00 -16.01
N SER A 276 -6.79 1.54 -14.85
CA SER A 276 -6.68 0.13 -14.45
C SER A 276 -7.62 -0.78 -15.23
N GLU A 277 -7.11 -1.95 -15.62
CA GLU A 277 -7.81 -2.94 -16.45
C GLU A 277 -9.15 -3.39 -15.83
N CYS A 278 -9.15 -3.63 -14.52
CA CYS A 278 -10.35 -3.98 -13.75
C CYS A 278 -11.46 -2.91 -13.82
N MET A 279 -11.08 -1.63 -13.95
CA MET A 279 -12.00 -0.51 -13.97
C MET A 279 -12.41 -0.08 -15.38
N LYS A 280 -11.61 -0.37 -16.41
CA LYS A 280 -11.99 -0.13 -17.82
C LYS A 280 -13.28 -0.85 -18.18
N GLU A 281 -13.44 -2.10 -17.78
CA GLU A 281 -14.67 -2.85 -18.01
C GLU A 281 -15.86 -2.30 -17.22
N VAL A 282 -15.65 -1.81 -15.99
CA VAL A 282 -16.68 -1.12 -15.21
C VAL A 282 -17.10 0.19 -15.89
N LEU A 283 -16.16 0.91 -16.51
CA LEU A 283 -16.45 2.12 -17.30
C LEU A 283 -17.14 1.79 -18.63
N GLU A 284 -16.83 0.64 -19.24
CA GLU A 284 -17.52 0.13 -20.42
C GLU A 284 -18.99 -0.22 -20.13
N MET A 285 -19.29 -0.75 -18.93
CA MET A 285 -20.66 -0.98 -18.47
C MET A 285 -21.48 0.33 -18.39
N ILE A 286 -20.84 1.46 -18.06
CA ILE A 286 -21.47 2.80 -18.04
C ILE A 286 -21.73 3.29 -19.47
N THR A 287 -20.78 3.08 -20.38
CA THR A 287 -20.88 3.59 -21.78
C THR A 287 -21.94 2.84 -22.59
N ALA A 288 -22.29 1.62 -22.21
CA ALA A 288 -23.39 0.85 -22.81
C ALA A 288 -24.80 1.29 -22.36
N ALA A 289 -24.93 2.15 -21.32
CA ALA A 289 -26.20 2.50 -20.69
C ALA A 289 -26.94 3.73 -21.29
N GLY A 290 -26.39 4.40 -22.31
CA GLY A 290 -27.09 5.47 -23.04
C GLY A 290 -26.68 6.91 -22.67
N GLU A 291 -27.13 7.86 -23.49
CA GLU A 291 -26.47 9.11 -23.87
C GLU A 291 -26.10 10.15 -22.80
N LYS A 292 -24.98 10.83 -23.08
CA LYS A 292 -24.46 12.03 -22.40
C LYS A 292 -25.49 13.16 -22.37
N LYS A 293 -25.75 13.73 -21.18
CA LYS A 293 -26.34 15.06 -21.07
C LYS A 293 -25.50 15.99 -20.19
N GLU A 294 -25.08 17.09 -20.82
CA GLU A 294 -24.44 18.26 -20.24
C GLU A 294 -25.40 19.01 -19.33
N THR A 295 -24.92 19.50 -18.19
CA THR A 295 -25.70 20.32 -17.26
C THR A 295 -24.80 21.19 -16.40
N GLY A 296 -25.28 22.37 -15.99
CA GLY A 296 -24.46 23.48 -15.49
C GLY A 296 -24.37 23.79 -14.00
N PHE A 297 -23.39 24.63 -13.53
CA PHE A 297 -23.50 25.63 -12.42
C PHE A 297 -22.19 26.22 -11.79
N ASN A 298 -22.39 27.29 -10.99
CA ASN A 298 -21.44 28.25 -10.38
C ASN A 298 -20.79 27.85 -9.03
N ARG A 299 -19.64 28.50 -8.77
CA ARG A 299 -18.64 28.40 -7.68
C ARG A 299 -19.19 28.35 -6.24
N ILE A 300 -18.76 27.37 -5.42
CA ILE A 300 -19.08 27.30 -3.96
C ILE A 300 -17.86 26.84 -3.12
N GLN A 301 -17.80 27.33 -1.87
CA GLN A 301 -16.73 27.30 -0.84
C GLN A 301 -16.37 25.91 -0.25
N TRP A 302 -15.22 25.82 0.44
CA TRP A 302 -14.77 24.68 1.25
C TRP A 302 -15.22 24.85 2.71
N PHE A 303 -15.72 23.78 3.34
CA PHE A 303 -16.53 23.88 4.57
C PHE A 303 -15.89 23.30 5.84
N ALA A 304 -16.36 23.78 6.99
CA ALA A 304 -15.89 23.45 8.34
C ALA A 304 -16.67 22.30 9.04
N GLY A 305 -17.83 21.89 8.51
CA GLY A 305 -18.75 20.89 9.10
C GLY A 305 -19.02 19.67 8.21
N ASP A 306 -19.82 18.72 8.71
CA ASP A 306 -20.28 17.55 7.94
C ASP A 306 -21.49 17.93 7.07
N ALA A 307 -21.59 17.33 5.89
CA ALA A 307 -22.70 17.58 4.98
C ALA A 307 -23.98 16.86 5.45
N THR A 308 -25.12 17.52 5.22
CA THR A 308 -26.45 16.95 5.45
C THR A 308 -27.05 16.46 4.13
N GLN A 309 -28.15 15.70 4.17
CA GLN A 309 -28.89 15.31 2.97
C GLN A 309 -29.28 16.50 2.07
N LYS A 310 -29.50 17.69 2.65
CA LYS A 310 -29.85 18.89 1.88
C LYS A 310 -28.63 19.60 1.27
N THR A 311 -27.43 19.36 1.80
CA THR A 311 -26.23 20.18 1.49
C THR A 311 -25.08 19.39 0.85
N TRP A 312 -25.10 18.06 0.86
CA TRP A 312 -23.97 17.25 0.35
C TRP A 312 -23.69 17.41 -1.15
N LEU A 313 -24.72 17.65 -1.97
CA LEU A 313 -24.54 17.96 -3.38
C LEU A 313 -23.70 19.23 -3.59
N VAL A 314 -23.83 20.21 -2.69
CA VAL A 314 -23.02 21.44 -2.72
C VAL A 314 -21.56 21.14 -2.41
N TYR A 315 -21.30 20.18 -1.52
CA TYR A 315 -19.96 19.77 -1.13
C TYR A 315 -19.25 19.03 -2.26
N ILE A 316 -19.93 18.08 -2.92
CA ILE A 316 -19.41 17.38 -4.10
C ILE A 316 -19.13 18.37 -5.22
N LYS A 317 -20.04 19.33 -5.48
CA LYS A 317 -19.83 20.37 -6.50
C LYS A 317 -18.58 21.22 -6.22
N SER A 318 -18.39 21.64 -4.97
CA SER A 318 -17.20 22.40 -4.54
C SER A 318 -15.91 21.60 -4.78
N PHE A 319 -15.91 20.32 -4.42
CA PHE A 319 -14.78 19.43 -4.66
C PHE A 319 -14.43 19.32 -6.14
N VAL A 320 -15.42 19.08 -7.01
CA VAL A 320 -15.14 18.92 -8.45
C VAL A 320 -14.68 20.22 -9.10
N TYR A 321 -15.27 21.35 -8.72
CA TYR A 321 -14.78 22.67 -9.17
C TYR A 321 -13.29 22.85 -8.85
N ASP A 322 -12.87 22.44 -7.66
CA ASP A 322 -11.49 22.54 -7.23
C ASP A 322 -10.55 21.62 -8.01
N ILE A 323 -10.97 20.39 -8.31
CA ILE A 323 -10.24 19.47 -9.21
C ILE A 323 -10.01 20.16 -10.56
N MET A 324 -11.07 20.69 -11.17
CA MET A 324 -10.96 21.33 -12.48
C MET A 324 -10.03 22.54 -12.46
N ASN A 325 -10.08 23.36 -11.40
CA ASN A 325 -9.16 24.48 -11.18
C ASN A 325 -7.70 24.02 -10.92
N ILE A 326 -7.51 22.87 -10.29
CA ILE A 326 -6.19 22.27 -10.08
C ILE A 326 -5.55 21.81 -11.40
N TYR A 327 -6.37 21.30 -12.32
CA TYR A 327 -5.96 20.86 -13.65
C TYR A 327 -6.06 21.95 -14.72
N ASP A 328 -6.33 23.20 -14.35
CA ASP A 328 -6.49 24.34 -15.25
C ASP A 328 -7.53 24.09 -16.37
N ILE A 329 -8.52 23.23 -16.08
CA ILE A 329 -9.64 22.95 -16.97
C ILE A 329 -10.59 24.14 -16.87
N LYS A 330 -10.75 24.87 -17.99
CA LYS A 330 -11.69 25.98 -18.08
C LYS A 330 -13.12 25.47 -18.01
N VAL A 331 -13.69 25.53 -16.81
CA VAL A 331 -15.12 25.24 -16.58
C VAL A 331 -15.93 26.45 -17.02
N LYS A 332 -16.83 26.30 -17.99
CA LYS A 332 -17.87 27.33 -18.14
C LYS A 332 -18.83 27.16 -16.96
N THR A 333 -19.19 28.27 -16.33
CA THR A 333 -20.03 28.34 -15.12
C THR A 333 -21.41 27.67 -15.24
N ASN A 334 -21.75 27.15 -16.41
CA ASN A 334 -22.96 26.42 -16.74
C ASN A 334 -22.67 24.98 -17.20
N GLU A 335 -21.61 24.30 -16.70
CA GLU A 335 -21.31 22.88 -17.09
C GLU A 335 -21.13 21.84 -15.93
N PHE A 336 -21.68 22.04 -14.72
CA PHE A 336 -21.71 20.99 -13.67
C PHE A 336 -23.07 20.70 -12.95
N MET A 337 -23.75 19.56 -13.21
CA MET A 337 -24.70 18.96 -12.26
C MET A 337 -24.35 17.51 -11.85
N PRO A 338 -24.62 17.13 -10.58
CA PRO A 338 -24.79 15.73 -10.20
C PRO A 338 -26.03 15.18 -10.90
N TYR A 339 -25.88 14.01 -11.52
CA TYR A 339 -26.97 13.30 -12.17
C TYR A 339 -28.17 13.19 -11.22
N THR A 340 -29.30 13.74 -11.63
CA THR A 340 -30.59 13.54 -10.96
C THR A 340 -31.48 12.82 -11.96
N PRO A 341 -31.83 11.53 -11.76
CA PRO A 341 -32.63 10.80 -12.73
C PRO A 341 -33.96 11.55 -12.96
N THR A 342 -34.26 11.85 -14.22
CA THR A 342 -35.57 12.40 -14.56
C THR A 342 -36.63 11.34 -14.34
N LYS A 343 -37.85 11.75 -13.95
CA LYS A 343 -38.94 10.85 -13.54
C LYS A 343 -39.35 9.78 -14.58
N ALA A 344 -38.83 9.83 -15.81
CA ALA A 344 -39.25 9.02 -16.94
C ALA A 344 -38.38 7.78 -17.22
N GLU A 345 -37.20 7.65 -16.64
CA GLU A 345 -36.28 6.52 -16.90
C GLU A 345 -36.03 5.73 -15.60
N LYS A 346 -37.06 5.02 -15.17
CA LYS A 346 -36.98 4.06 -14.04
C LYS A 346 -36.81 2.65 -14.59
N THR A 347 -35.60 2.32 -15.01
CA THR A 347 -35.23 0.96 -15.43
C THR A 347 -34.07 0.47 -14.58
N GLU A 348 -33.96 -0.84 -14.34
CA GLU A 348 -32.86 -1.46 -13.57
C GLU A 348 -31.47 -1.00 -14.05
N LYS A 349 -31.29 -0.83 -15.37
CA LYS A 349 -30.05 -0.30 -15.99
C LYS A 349 -29.64 1.09 -15.50
N VAL A 350 -30.60 1.96 -15.16
CA VAL A 350 -30.32 3.31 -14.65
C VAL A 350 -29.83 3.25 -13.20
N ILE A 351 -30.39 2.32 -12.41
CA ILE A 351 -29.96 2.09 -11.03
C ILE A 351 -28.54 1.49 -11.01
N GLU A 352 -28.25 0.56 -11.92
CA GLU A 352 -26.91 0.00 -12.09
C GLU A 352 -25.88 1.08 -12.46
N SER A 353 -26.18 1.94 -13.45
CA SER A 353 -25.30 3.05 -13.82
C SER A 353 -25.03 4.00 -12.65
N LEU A 354 -26.08 4.35 -11.89
CA LEU A 354 -25.97 5.17 -10.68
C LEU A 354 -25.08 4.54 -9.61
N ALA A 355 -25.24 3.24 -9.37
CA ALA A 355 -24.44 2.49 -8.42
C ALA A 355 -22.96 2.48 -8.81
N VAL A 356 -22.69 2.27 -10.10
CA VAL A 356 -21.32 2.31 -10.65
C VAL A 356 -20.70 3.70 -10.47
N ASP A 357 -21.41 4.77 -10.80
CA ASP A 357 -20.92 6.15 -10.61
C ASP A 357 -20.62 6.46 -9.14
N ARG A 358 -21.48 6.01 -8.23
CA ARG A 358 -21.27 6.15 -6.78
C ARG A 358 -20.03 5.40 -6.32
N LEU A 359 -19.86 4.14 -6.75
CA LEU A 359 -18.68 3.32 -6.42
C LEU A 359 -17.40 3.93 -6.98
N LEU A 360 -17.43 4.46 -8.21
CA LEU A 360 -16.30 5.16 -8.82
C LEU A 360 -15.90 6.39 -8.01
N MET A 361 -16.87 7.25 -7.67
CA MET A 361 -16.61 8.45 -6.89
C MET A 361 -16.09 8.13 -5.49
N ILE A 362 -16.70 7.15 -4.80
CA ILE A 362 -16.21 6.65 -3.50
C ILE A 362 -14.78 6.14 -3.63
N SER A 363 -14.50 5.31 -4.65
CA SER A 363 -13.16 4.77 -4.92
C SER A 363 -12.15 5.89 -5.12
N PHE A 364 -12.46 6.83 -6.01
CA PHE A 364 -11.57 7.94 -6.34
C PHE A 364 -11.23 8.78 -5.11
N MET A 365 -12.23 9.13 -4.30
CA MET A 365 -11.98 9.89 -3.07
C MET A 365 -11.20 9.07 -2.05
N PHE A 366 -11.53 7.80 -1.90
CA PHE A 366 -10.84 6.91 -0.97
C PHE A 366 -9.37 6.73 -1.34
N GLU A 367 -9.06 6.47 -2.61
CA GLU A 367 -7.68 6.43 -3.13
C GLU A 367 -6.96 7.77 -2.93
N THR A 368 -7.65 8.89 -3.13
CA THR A 368 -7.08 10.23 -2.86
C THR A 368 -6.68 10.38 -1.39
N ILE A 369 -7.49 9.88 -0.46
CA ILE A 369 -7.21 9.94 0.98
C ILE A 369 -6.06 9.01 1.37
N ILE A 370 -5.98 7.82 0.79
CA ILE A 370 -4.93 6.83 1.08
C ILE A 370 -3.54 7.39 0.80
N LEU A 371 -3.40 8.20 -0.24
CA LEU A 371 -2.14 8.89 -0.60
C LEU A 371 -1.77 10.00 0.39
N GLY A 372 -2.75 10.47 1.16
CA GLY A 372 -2.61 11.49 2.19
C GLY A 372 -1.60 11.14 3.26
N VAL A 373 -0.98 12.16 3.85
CA VAL A 373 -0.01 11.94 4.93
C VAL A 373 -0.71 11.51 6.20
N ARG A 374 -1.88 12.09 6.53
CA ARG A 374 -2.56 11.74 7.80
C ARG A 374 -3.11 10.33 7.77
N PHE A 375 -3.64 9.91 6.62
CA PHE A 375 -4.11 8.54 6.47
C PHE A 375 -2.97 7.55 6.66
N ARG A 376 -1.82 7.77 5.98
CA ARG A 376 -0.65 6.90 6.12
C ARG A 376 -0.13 6.84 7.55
N THR A 377 -0.02 7.99 8.22
CA THR A 377 0.37 8.03 9.63
C THR A 377 -0.61 7.27 10.52
N TYR A 378 -1.92 7.44 10.32
CA TYR A 378 -2.93 6.69 11.06
C TYR A 378 -2.81 5.18 10.83
N TYR A 379 -2.67 4.75 9.57
CA TYR A 379 -2.53 3.34 9.23
C TYR A 379 -1.23 2.73 9.79
N ASP A 380 -0.13 3.47 9.78
CA ASP A 380 1.13 3.03 10.39
C ASP A 380 0.95 2.82 11.90
N THR A 381 0.27 3.74 12.60
CA THR A 381 -0.06 3.60 14.02
C THR A 381 -0.94 2.37 14.26
N LEU A 382 -2.02 2.20 13.49
CA LEU A 382 -2.92 1.05 13.59
C LEU A 382 -2.19 -0.28 13.38
N LEU A 383 -1.25 -0.33 12.42
CA LEU A 383 -0.43 -1.50 12.17
C LEU A 383 0.53 -1.82 13.32
N GLU A 384 1.16 -0.81 13.92
CA GLU A 384 2.05 -1.02 15.07
C GLU A 384 1.26 -1.46 16.31
N GLU A 385 0.11 -0.83 16.59
CA GLU A 385 -0.79 -1.24 17.68
C GLU A 385 -1.24 -2.70 17.50
N TYR A 386 -1.64 -3.09 16.28
CA TYR A 386 -1.98 -4.48 15.98
C TYR A 386 -0.80 -5.43 16.18
N LYS A 387 0.41 -5.07 15.74
CA LYS A 387 1.62 -5.91 15.92
C LYS A 387 2.01 -6.06 17.39
N GLU A 388 1.75 -5.05 18.21
CA GLU A 388 2.02 -5.09 19.64
C GLU A 388 1.02 -6.03 20.34
N LYS A 389 -0.28 -5.83 20.10
CA LYS A 389 -1.33 -6.72 20.62
C LYS A 389 -1.16 -8.16 20.17
N GLU A 390 -0.78 -8.40 18.90
CA GLU A 390 -0.53 -9.75 18.39
C GLU A 390 0.70 -10.39 19.06
N ARG A 391 1.73 -9.61 19.39
CA ARG A 391 2.90 -10.12 20.13
C ARG A 391 2.52 -10.52 21.55
N GLU A 392 1.73 -9.69 22.24
CA GLU A 392 1.21 -9.97 23.57
C GLU A 392 0.33 -11.23 23.57
N ARG A 393 -0.61 -11.31 22.61
CA ARG A 393 -1.47 -12.47 22.39
C ARG A 393 -0.68 -13.75 22.18
N LEU A 394 0.35 -13.73 21.32
CA LEU A 394 1.20 -14.90 21.07
C LEU A 394 2.00 -15.32 22.32
N SER A 395 2.46 -14.36 23.12
CA SER A 395 3.11 -14.64 24.40
C SER A 395 2.15 -15.34 25.37
N LEU A 396 0.92 -14.85 25.49
CA LEU A 396 -0.11 -15.48 26.33
C LEU A 396 -0.49 -16.89 25.85
N VAL A 397 -0.60 -17.11 24.54
CA VAL A 397 -0.86 -18.46 23.98
C VAL A 397 0.26 -19.44 24.36
N GLN A 398 1.52 -19.00 24.31
CA GLN A 398 2.65 -19.84 24.72
C GLN A 398 2.62 -20.12 26.23
N GLU A 399 2.24 -19.12 27.03
CA GLU A 399 2.13 -19.26 28.47
C GLU A 399 1.02 -20.23 28.89
N VAL A 400 -0.18 -20.12 28.29
CA VAL A 400 -1.27 -21.07 28.52
C VAL A 400 -0.85 -22.49 28.16
N LYS A 401 -0.12 -22.69 27.05
CA LYS A 401 0.41 -24.01 26.67
C LYS A 401 1.43 -24.54 27.69
N ARG A 402 2.31 -23.69 28.21
CA ARG A 402 3.29 -24.05 29.24
C ARG A 402 2.58 -24.50 30.51
N LEU A 403 1.65 -23.69 31.02
CA LEU A 403 0.89 -23.97 32.24
C LEU A 403 0.06 -25.26 32.12
N LYS A 404 -0.62 -25.49 30.98
CA LYS A 404 -1.34 -26.75 30.71
C LYS A 404 -0.41 -27.97 30.71
N GLY A 405 0.81 -27.82 30.17
CA GLY A 405 1.84 -28.85 30.24
C GLY A 405 2.29 -29.18 31.66
N GLU A 406 2.38 -28.17 32.53
CA GLU A 406 2.78 -28.34 33.94
C GLU A 406 1.71 -29.06 34.77
N VAL A 407 0.42 -28.77 34.52
CA VAL A 407 -0.71 -29.48 35.17
C VAL A 407 -0.78 -30.95 34.76
N LEU A 408 -0.40 -31.29 33.52
CA LEU A 408 -0.33 -32.69 33.05
C LEU A 408 0.78 -33.50 33.74
N VAL A 409 1.84 -32.83 34.20
CA VAL A 409 3.00 -33.47 34.83
C VAL A 409 2.87 -33.53 36.36
N ASN A 410 2.22 -32.55 36.97
CA ASN A 410 2.06 -32.45 38.41
C ASN A 410 0.58 -32.60 38.82
N GLU A 411 0.21 -33.79 39.32
CA GLU A 411 -1.11 -34.05 39.91
C GLU A 411 -1.26 -33.29 41.25
N GLY A 412 -1.68 -32.03 41.19
CA GLY A 412 -2.05 -31.25 42.40
C GLY A 412 -1.68 -29.77 42.34
N ALA A 413 -2.26 -29.02 41.39
CA ALA A 413 -1.91 -27.61 41.20
C ALA A 413 -3.17 -26.75 40.98
N ASP A 414 -4.02 -26.64 42.00
CA ASP A 414 -5.18 -25.74 41.93
C ASP A 414 -4.76 -24.27 41.74
N GLU A 415 -3.61 -23.86 42.27
CA GLU A 415 -3.01 -22.54 41.99
C GLU A 415 -2.59 -22.37 40.52
N VAL A 416 -2.13 -23.43 39.84
CA VAL A 416 -1.77 -23.38 38.41
C VAL A 416 -3.03 -23.38 37.54
N LYS A 417 -4.11 -24.03 37.98
CA LYS A 417 -5.42 -23.92 37.31
C LYS A 417 -5.96 -22.49 37.37
N GLU A 418 -5.88 -21.81 38.51
CA GLU A 418 -6.30 -20.40 38.62
C GLU A 418 -5.47 -19.49 37.69
N GLN A 419 -4.16 -19.74 37.55
CA GLN A 419 -3.31 -19.02 36.60
C GLN A 419 -3.67 -19.30 35.14
N ILE A 420 -4.07 -20.53 34.80
CA ILE A 420 -4.58 -20.88 33.48
C ILE A 420 -5.87 -20.10 33.22
N ASP A 421 -6.82 -20.11 34.14
CA ASP A 421 -8.10 -19.41 33.99
C ASP A 421 -7.90 -17.89 33.82
N GLU A 422 -6.98 -17.29 34.58
CA GLU A 422 -6.64 -15.86 34.44
C GLU A 422 -5.98 -15.56 33.08
N ALA A 423 -5.07 -16.42 32.62
CA ALA A 423 -4.42 -16.28 31.34
C ALA A 423 -5.38 -16.51 30.16
N GLU A 424 -6.30 -17.47 30.26
CA GLU A 424 -7.33 -17.72 29.26
C GLU A 424 -8.31 -16.56 29.17
N LYS A 425 -8.71 -15.97 30.30
CA LYS A 425 -9.55 -14.77 30.33
C LYS A 425 -8.86 -13.57 29.67
N LYS A 426 -7.59 -13.30 30.01
CA LYS A 426 -6.80 -12.24 29.37
C LYS A 426 -6.61 -12.48 27.88
N LEU A 427 -6.44 -13.75 27.49
CA LEU A 427 -6.33 -14.13 26.08
C LEU A 427 -7.66 -13.89 25.36
N GLU A 428 -8.80 -14.16 25.97
CA GLU A 428 -10.13 -13.87 25.42
C GLU A 428 -10.35 -12.36 25.22
N GLU A 429 -9.98 -11.54 26.21
CA GLU A 429 -10.00 -10.07 26.12
C GLU A 429 -9.10 -9.57 24.97
N LEU A 430 -7.84 -10.04 24.90
CA LEU A 430 -6.92 -9.69 23.82
C LEU A 430 -7.39 -10.18 22.45
N ASN A 431 -8.06 -11.33 22.36
CA ASN A 431 -8.65 -11.82 21.12
C ASN A 431 -9.82 -10.93 20.67
N ALA A 432 -10.62 -10.39 21.60
CA ALA A 432 -11.68 -9.45 21.26
C ALA A 432 -11.10 -8.15 20.66
N GLU A 433 -9.97 -7.69 21.17
CA GLU A 433 -9.30 -6.46 20.72
C GLU A 433 -8.40 -6.63 19.49
N CYS A 434 -7.70 -7.75 19.37
CA CYS A 434 -6.71 -8.02 18.33
C CYS A 434 -7.38 -8.62 17.09
N LYS A 435 -8.03 -7.76 16.31
CA LYS A 435 -8.77 -8.13 15.10
C LYS A 435 -7.89 -7.99 13.85
N PRO A 436 -7.40 -9.08 13.21
CA PRO A 436 -6.60 -8.97 11.98
C PRO A 436 -7.35 -8.28 10.82
N GLU A 437 -8.67 -8.37 10.81
CA GLU A 437 -9.58 -7.67 9.91
C GLU A 437 -9.56 -6.16 10.07
N ALA A 438 -9.08 -5.63 11.20
CA ALA A 438 -8.93 -4.18 11.42
C ALA A 438 -7.81 -3.55 10.59
N VAL A 439 -6.90 -4.34 10.01
CA VAL A 439 -5.78 -3.83 9.19
C VAL A 439 -5.84 -4.30 7.73
N ARG A 440 -6.41 -5.47 7.46
CA ARG A 440 -6.63 -5.97 6.09
C ARG A 440 -7.68 -7.08 6.07
N SER A 441 -8.49 -7.13 5.01
CA SER A 441 -9.48 -8.19 4.79
C SER A 441 -8.95 -9.40 4.03
N GLY A 442 -7.83 -9.26 3.31
CA GLY A 442 -7.18 -10.37 2.61
C GLY A 442 -6.43 -11.29 3.57
N ILE A 443 -6.80 -12.57 3.57
CA ILE A 443 -6.19 -13.58 4.45
C ILE A 443 -4.91 -14.10 3.83
N SER A 444 -5.04 -14.83 2.72
CA SER A 444 -3.92 -15.45 1.99
C SER A 444 -4.39 -15.96 0.62
N LYS A 445 -3.45 -16.51 -0.16
CA LYS A 445 -3.72 -17.22 -1.40
C LYS A 445 -3.24 -18.67 -1.27
N TYR A 446 -3.97 -19.59 -1.88
CA TYR A 446 -3.54 -20.97 -2.04
C TYR A 446 -3.69 -21.38 -3.51
N GLY A 447 -2.56 -21.52 -4.22
CA GLY A 447 -2.58 -21.61 -5.67
C GLY A 447 -3.14 -20.32 -6.30
N ASP A 448 -4.20 -20.45 -7.08
CA ASP A 448 -4.94 -19.36 -7.71
C ASP A 448 -6.17 -18.88 -6.91
N ILE A 449 -6.49 -19.54 -5.80
CA ILE A 449 -7.62 -19.20 -4.94
C ILE A 449 -7.23 -18.06 -3.99
N ASN A 450 -8.02 -16.99 -3.96
CA ASN A 450 -7.83 -15.87 -3.03
C ASN A 450 -8.82 -15.97 -1.86
N PHE A 451 -8.33 -15.97 -0.62
CA PHE A 451 -9.18 -16.01 0.57
C PHE A 451 -9.29 -14.62 1.20
N ILE A 452 -10.53 -14.23 1.48
CA ILE A 452 -10.89 -12.94 2.08
C ILE A 452 -11.87 -13.15 3.23
N LEU A 453 -11.86 -12.24 4.18
CA LEU A 453 -12.87 -12.15 5.23
C LEU A 453 -13.81 -10.98 4.93
N VAL A 454 -15.13 -11.21 5.00
CA VAL A 454 -16.15 -10.16 4.90
C VAL A 454 -17.22 -10.43 5.94
N ASP A 455 -17.46 -9.49 6.86
CA ASP A 455 -18.44 -9.62 7.95
C ASP A 455 -18.28 -10.91 8.76
N GLY A 456 -17.04 -11.30 9.02
CA GLY A 456 -16.70 -12.55 9.73
C GLY A 456 -16.87 -13.83 8.90
N LYS A 457 -17.36 -13.75 7.66
CA LYS A 457 -17.51 -14.89 6.76
C LYS A 457 -16.22 -15.15 6.01
N LEU A 458 -15.77 -16.42 6.00
CA LEU A 458 -14.67 -16.86 5.14
C LEU A 458 -15.17 -17.00 3.70
N ILE A 459 -14.62 -16.19 2.80
CA ILE A 459 -14.97 -16.22 1.38
C ILE A 459 -13.72 -16.53 0.57
N TYR A 460 -13.88 -17.29 -0.50
CA TYR A 460 -12.83 -17.44 -1.49
C TYR A 460 -13.30 -17.02 -2.89
N GLU A 461 -12.37 -16.42 -3.63
CA GLU A 461 -12.53 -16.07 -5.04
C GLU A 461 -11.84 -17.14 -5.89
N TYR A 462 -12.58 -17.71 -6.84
CA TYR A 462 -12.09 -18.66 -7.82
C TYR A 462 -12.87 -18.55 -9.13
N ASN A 463 -12.17 -18.56 -10.27
CA ASN A 463 -12.78 -18.47 -11.61
C ASN A 463 -13.88 -17.40 -11.74
N GLU A 464 -13.58 -16.17 -11.30
CA GLU A 464 -14.53 -15.04 -11.33
C GLU A 464 -15.86 -15.31 -10.60
N ALA A 465 -15.81 -16.06 -9.50
CA ALA A 465 -16.92 -16.23 -8.59
C ALA A 465 -16.45 -16.20 -7.14
N PHE A 466 -17.36 -15.80 -6.24
CA PHE A 466 -17.17 -15.90 -4.80
C PHE A 466 -17.93 -17.09 -4.24
N PHE A 467 -17.36 -17.70 -3.21
CA PHE A 467 -17.94 -18.84 -2.50
C PHE A 467 -17.74 -18.63 -1.01
N ILE A 468 -18.78 -18.83 -0.20
CA ILE A 468 -18.68 -18.73 1.27
C ILE A 468 -18.38 -20.09 1.83
N ILE A 469 -17.33 -20.24 2.64
CA ILE A 469 -17.13 -21.42 3.48
C ILE A 469 -17.92 -21.21 4.78
N GLN A 470 -18.99 -22.00 4.94
CA GLN A 470 -19.85 -21.95 6.13
C GLN A 470 -19.07 -22.29 7.41
N GLU A 471 -19.48 -21.68 8.52
CA GLU A 471 -18.80 -21.75 9.81
C GLU A 471 -18.65 -23.19 10.35
N ASP A 472 -19.70 -23.99 10.20
CA ASP A 472 -19.73 -25.42 10.53
C ASP A 472 -18.72 -26.26 9.73
N LYS A 473 -18.25 -25.76 8.58
CA LYS A 473 -17.27 -26.42 7.72
C LYS A 473 -15.85 -25.93 7.93
N TRP A 474 -15.61 -24.95 8.80
CA TRP A 474 -14.26 -24.37 8.97
C TRP A 474 -13.22 -25.38 9.45
N GLU A 475 -13.58 -26.25 10.39
CA GLU A 475 -12.66 -27.31 10.86
C GLU A 475 -12.34 -28.33 9.76
N SER A 476 -13.37 -28.74 9.01
CA SER A 476 -13.20 -29.64 7.86
C SER A 476 -12.30 -29.01 6.80
N PHE A 477 -12.45 -27.71 6.55
CA PHE A 477 -11.61 -26.95 5.63
C PHE A 477 -10.15 -26.91 6.09
N ILE A 478 -9.92 -26.64 7.37
CA ILE A 478 -8.58 -26.66 7.97
C ILE A 478 -7.94 -28.05 7.87
N SER A 479 -8.72 -29.11 8.08
CA SER A 479 -8.23 -30.50 8.03
C SER A 479 -7.76 -30.94 6.64
N LEU A 480 -8.12 -30.20 5.58
CA LEU A 480 -7.61 -30.46 4.24
C LEU A 480 -6.11 -30.25 4.11
N PHE A 481 -5.47 -29.47 4.98
CA PHE A 481 -4.08 -29.06 4.82
C PHE A 481 -3.12 -29.96 5.60
N ASP A 482 -1.96 -30.24 5.00
CA ASP A 482 -0.94 -31.09 5.63
C ASP A 482 -0.08 -30.25 6.59
N MET A 483 -0.31 -30.42 7.90
CA MET A 483 0.35 -29.63 8.94
C MET A 483 1.86 -29.90 9.05
N ASP A 484 2.34 -31.02 8.49
CA ASP A 484 3.78 -31.33 8.44
C ASP A 484 4.50 -30.52 7.35
N LYS A 485 3.74 -29.93 6.41
CA LYS A 485 4.26 -29.05 5.38
C LYS A 485 4.22 -27.61 5.83
N LYS A 486 5.39 -26.99 5.94
CA LYS A 486 5.56 -25.58 6.36
C LYS A 486 4.63 -24.60 5.64
N LYS A 487 4.42 -24.73 4.32
CA LYS A 487 3.53 -23.82 3.56
C LYS A 487 2.05 -23.96 3.97
N ASP A 488 1.60 -25.20 4.12
CA ASP A 488 0.23 -25.52 4.51
C ASP A 488 -0.01 -25.10 5.97
N LEU A 489 0.94 -25.39 6.86
CA LEU A 489 0.94 -24.92 8.24
C LEU A 489 0.80 -23.39 8.32
N GLN A 490 1.63 -22.64 7.59
CA GLN A 490 1.57 -21.17 7.56
C GLN A 490 0.22 -20.65 7.05
N PHE A 491 -0.34 -21.29 6.02
CA PHE A 491 -1.66 -20.94 5.51
C PHE A 491 -2.75 -21.20 6.57
N VAL A 492 -2.77 -22.39 7.17
CA VAL A 492 -3.74 -22.77 8.20
C VAL A 492 -3.63 -21.86 9.43
N GLU A 493 -2.43 -21.59 9.92
CA GLU A 493 -2.21 -20.67 11.04
C GLU A 493 -2.74 -19.27 10.73
N THR A 494 -2.58 -18.82 9.48
CA THR A 494 -3.14 -17.54 9.04
C THR A 494 -4.66 -17.60 9.03
N VAL A 495 -5.27 -18.63 8.46
CA VAL A 495 -6.73 -18.81 8.45
C VAL A 495 -7.28 -18.88 9.87
N LYS A 496 -6.72 -19.73 10.74
CA LYS A 496 -7.12 -19.85 12.15
C LYS A 496 -7.03 -18.53 12.88
N ARG A 497 -5.99 -17.74 12.63
CA ARG A 497 -5.84 -16.39 13.21
C ARG A 497 -6.97 -15.46 12.79
N TYR A 498 -7.35 -15.48 11.51
CA TYR A 498 -8.43 -14.65 10.98
C TYR A 498 -9.82 -15.11 11.43
N LEU A 499 -10.04 -16.42 11.54
CA LEU A 499 -11.33 -17.00 11.93
C LEU A 499 -11.48 -17.20 13.43
N ARG A 500 -10.41 -16.97 14.21
CA ARG A 500 -10.39 -17.18 15.67
C ARG A 500 -10.76 -18.62 16.05
N ILE A 501 -10.35 -19.58 15.24
CA ILE A 501 -10.54 -20.99 15.54
C ILE A 501 -9.44 -21.38 16.52
N PHE A 502 -9.78 -21.36 17.80
CA PHE A 502 -8.88 -21.71 18.89
C PHE A 502 -8.90 -23.23 19.11
N GLN A 503 -7.72 -23.79 19.39
CA GLN A 503 -7.50 -25.14 19.90
C GLN A 503 -6.92 -25.06 21.30
#